data_AF-A0A2V8VAW3-F1
#
_entry.id   AF-A0A2V8VAW3-F1
#
_cell.length_a   1.000
_cell.length_b   1.000
_cell.length_c   1.000
_cell.angle_alpha   90.00
_cell.angle_beta   90.00
_cell.angle_gamma   90.00
#
_symmetry.space_group_name_H-M   'P 1'
#
loop_
_entity.id
_entity.type
_entity.pdbx_description
1 polymer ?
#
loop_
_entity_poly.entity_id
_entity_poly.type
_entity_poly.pdbx_seq_one_letter_code
_entity_poly.pdbx_strand_id
1 'polypeptide(L)' 'MRQFCSQHGYIYVDYFSAMVDSAGYLQADLADDGLHPNGKGYRVMAPVAINAIDRALGQQPKKKKGKFF' A
#
# COMPACT_ATOMS: atom_id res chain seq x y z
N MET A 1 -11.24 -3.87 -3.59
CA MET A 1 -10.49 -2.70 -3.09
C MET A 1 -9.76 -1.93 -4.18
N ARG A 2 -8.94 -2.55 -5.06
CA ARG A 2 -8.25 -1.84 -6.16
C ARG A 2 -9.14 -0.92 -7.00
N GLN A 3 -10.26 -1.44 -7.50
CA GLN A 3 -11.20 -0.68 -8.33
C GLN A 3 -11.78 0.51 -7.57
N PHE A 4 -12.19 0.31 -6.32
CA PHE A 4 -12.71 1.36 -5.45
C PHE A 4 -11.66 2.48 -5.25
N CYS A 5 -10.42 2.13 -4.90
CA CYS A 5 -9.36 3.13 -4.77
C CYS A 5 -9.15 3.94 -6.06
N SER A 6 -9.13 3.26 -7.21
CA SER A 6 -8.99 3.91 -8.53
C SER A 6 -10.12 4.91 -8.81
N GLN A 7 -11.37 4.52 -8.56
CA GLN A 7 -12.56 5.37 -8.78
C GLN A 7 -12.58 6.61 -7.90
N HIS A 8 -11.97 6.54 -6.72
CA HIS A 8 -11.97 7.63 -5.73
C HIS A 8 -10.65 8.42 -5.70
N GLY A 9 -9.70 8.11 -6.59
CA GLY A 9 -8.39 8.77 -6.60
C GLY A 9 -7.51 8.42 -5.40
N TYR A 10 -7.75 7.27 -4.77
CA TYR A 10 -6.91 6.75 -3.68
C TYR A 10 -5.83 5.83 -4.23
N ILE A 11 -4.69 5.81 -3.54
CA ILE A 11 -3.62 4.87 -3.83
C ILE A 11 -3.92 3.56 -3.11
N TYR A 12 -3.92 2.46 -3.87
CA TYR A 12 -4.05 1.12 -3.35
C TYR A 12 -2.67 0.52 -3.05
N VAL A 13 -2.54 -0.08 -1.86
CA VAL A 13 -1.36 -0.86 -1.44
C VAL A 13 -1.71 -2.35 -1.45
N ASP A 14 -0.85 -3.15 -2.04
CA ASP A 14 -0.98 -4.60 -2.13
C ASP A 14 0.03 -5.31 -1.20
N TYR A 15 -0.33 -5.44 0.08
CA TYR A 15 0.51 -6.23 0.99
C TYR A 15 0.41 -7.73 0.73
N PHE A 16 -0.72 -8.21 0.22
CA PHE A 16 -0.94 -9.63 0.01
C PHE A 16 0.14 -10.22 -0.90
N SER A 17 0.30 -9.70 -2.11
CA SER A 17 1.30 -10.23 -3.05
C SER A 17 2.74 -10.10 -2.55
N ALA A 18 3.02 -9.16 -1.63
CA ALA A 18 4.34 -8.97 -1.06
C ALA A 18 4.66 -9.94 0.09
N MET A 19 3.64 -10.55 0.71
CA MET A 19 3.79 -11.26 1.98
C MET A 19 3.36 -12.73 1.94
N VAL A 20 2.70 -13.19 0.87
CA VAL A 20 2.26 -14.57 0.77
C VAL A 20 3.35 -15.52 0.27
N ASP A 21 3.24 -16.79 0.64
CA ASP A 21 3.98 -17.89 0.05
C ASP A 21 3.29 -18.42 -1.24
N SER A 22 3.83 -19.48 -1.83
CA SER A 22 3.27 -20.10 -3.04
C SER A 22 1.90 -20.74 -2.84
N ALA A 23 1.52 -21.05 -1.59
CA ALA A 23 0.22 -21.60 -1.25
C ALA A 23 -0.80 -20.50 -0.91
N GLY A 24 -0.39 -19.22 -0.89
CA GLY A 24 -1.24 -18.08 -0.60
C GLY A 24 -1.39 -17.78 0.89
N TYR A 25 -0.61 -18.42 1.75
CA TYR A 25 -0.57 -18.12 3.19
C TYR A 25 0.47 -17.05 3.48
N LEU A 26 0.31 -16.33 4.60
CA LEU A 26 1.36 -15.45 5.10
C LEU A 26 2.65 -16.26 5.30
N GLN A 27 3.76 -15.80 4.71
CA GLN A 27 5.04 -16.50 4.83
C GLN A 27 5.38 -16.73 6.31
N ALA A 28 5.73 -17.97 6.64
CA ALA A 28 5.88 -18.43 8.02
C ALA A 28 6.93 -17.65 8.82
N ASP A 29 7.93 -17.05 8.18
CA ASP A 29 8.96 -16.27 8.87
C ASP A 29 8.59 -14.78 9.04
N LEU A 30 7.46 -14.35 8.48
CA LEU A 30 6.95 -12.98 8.57
C LEU A 30 5.94 -12.77 9.71
N ALA A 31 5.47 -13.84 10.38
CA ALA A 31 4.56 -13.77 11.52
C ALA A 31 4.84 -14.90 12.51
N ASP A 32 4.79 -14.60 13.81
CA ASP A 32 5.10 -15.58 14.86
C ASP A 32 3.87 -16.42 15.25
N ASP A 33 2.67 -15.88 15.03
CA ASP A 33 1.38 -16.51 15.32
C ASP A 33 0.59 -16.88 14.05
N GLY A 34 1.20 -16.71 12.88
CA GLY A 34 0.58 -16.95 11.58
C GLY A 34 -0.41 -15.87 11.11
N LEU A 35 -0.60 -14.77 11.86
CA LEU A 35 -1.53 -13.70 11.50
C LEU A 35 -0.90 -12.29 11.57
N HIS A 36 -0.21 -11.96 12.66
CA HIS A 36 0.33 -10.62 12.87
C HIS A 36 1.78 -10.53 12.36
N PRO A 37 2.10 -9.54 11.49
CA PRO A 37 3.47 -9.35 11.04
C PRO A 37 4.43 -9.15 12.21
N ASN A 38 5.51 -9.92 12.23
CA ASN A 38 6.62 -9.70 13.15
C ASN A 38 7.59 -8.63 12.59
N GLY A 39 8.75 -8.46 13.21
CA GLY A 39 9.74 -7.48 12.76
C GLY A 39 10.23 -7.68 11.32
N LYS A 40 10.29 -8.92 10.80
CA LYS A 40 10.60 -9.17 9.38
C LYS A 40 9.42 -8.82 8.49
N GLY A 41 8.20 -9.19 8.89
CA GLY A 41 6.98 -8.85 8.17
C GLY A 41 6.85 -7.34 7.96
N TYR A 42 7.03 -6.55 9.02
CA TYR A 42 7.00 -5.09 8.91
C TYR A 42 8.12 -4.51 8.04
N ARG A 43 9.31 -5.12 8.00
CA ARG A 43 10.37 -4.71 7.08
C ARG A 43 9.99 -4.92 5.61
N VAL A 44 9.20 -5.95 5.30
CA VAL A 44 8.65 -6.17 3.94
C VAL A 44 7.54 -5.15 3.64
N MET A 45 6.69 -4.85 4.62
CA MET A 45 5.58 -3.90 4.43
C MET A 45 6.05 -2.45 4.26
N ALA A 46 7.05 -2.03 5.04
CA ALA A 46 7.52 -0.64 5.07
C ALA A 46 7.78 -0.01 3.69
N PRO A 47 8.58 -0.60 2.78
CA PRO A 47 8.82 0.00 1.47
C PRO A 47 7.54 0.08 0.61
N VAL A 48 6.60 -0.85 0.75
CA VAL A 48 5.32 -0.80 0.02
C VAL A 48 4.49 0.42 0.47
N ALA A 49 4.45 0.67 1.78
CA ALA A 49 3.77 1.83 2.36
C ALA A 49 4.43 3.15 1.92
N ILE A 50 5.75 3.23 2.05
CA ILE A 50 6.54 4.43 1.70
C ILE A 50 6.34 4.80 0.24
N ASN A 51 6.45 3.83 -0.68
CA ASN A 51 6.22 4.06 -2.11
C ASN A 51 4.80 4.60 -2.40
N ALA A 52 3.79 4.15 -1.66
CA ALA A 52 2.43 4.66 -1.82
C ALA A 52 2.28 6.09 -1.28
N ILE A 53 2.91 6.40 -0.15
CA ILE A 53 2.94 7.74 0.44
C ILE A 53 3.66 8.72 -0.50
N ASP A 54 4.83 8.35 -1.02
CA ASP A 54 5.61 9.18 -1.93
C ASP A 54 4.81 9.50 -3.21
N ARG A 55 4.10 8.50 -3.75
CA ARG A 55 3.17 8.71 -4.86
C ARG A 55 2.03 9.65 -4.49
N ALA A 56 1.46 9.54 -3.28
CA ALA A 56 0.38 10.42 -2.82
C ALA A 56 0.86 11.87 -2.73
N LEU A 57 2.06 12.08 -2.17
CA LEU A 57 2.66 13.40 -1.97
C LEU A 57 3.14 14.01 -3.30
N GLY A 58 3.63 13.20 -4.24
CA GLY A 58 4.02 13.65 -5.58
C GLY A 58 2.83 13.95 -6.50
N GLN A 59 1.64 13.42 -6.20
CA GLN A 59 0.41 13.60 -7.00
C GLN A 59 -0.47 14.76 -6.54
N GLN A 60 0.03 15.71 -5.74
CA GLN A 60 -0.74 16.88 -5.32
C GLN A 60 -1.48 17.49 -6.52
N PRO A 61 -2.83 17.45 -6.55
CA PRO A 61 -3.58 17.96 -7.68
C PRO A 61 -3.24 19.43 -7.83
N LYS A 62 -2.83 19.85 -9.04
CA LYS A 62 -2.68 21.27 -9.36
C LYS A 62 -3.98 21.95 -8.92
N LYS A 63 -3.91 22.83 -7.90
CA LYS A 63 -5.03 23.71 -7.55
C LYS A 63 -5.51 24.32 -8.85
N LYS A 64 -6.72 23.97 -9.31
CA LYS A 64 -7.33 24.66 -10.45
C LYS A 64 -7.40 26.12 -10.00
N LYS A 65 -6.54 26.99 -10.56
CA LYS A 65 -6.71 28.43 -10.45
C LYS A 65 -8.09 28.68 -11.06
N GLY A 66 -9.09 28.91 -10.22
CA GLY A 66 -10.38 29.37 -10.68
C GLY A 66 -10.13 30.62 -11.50
N LYS A 67 -10.49 30.59 -12.79
CA LYS A 67 -10.70 31.83 -13.53
C LYS A 67 -11.88 32.51 -12.85
N PHE A 68 -11.56 33.44 -11.95
CA PHE A 68 -12.49 34.50 -11.60
C PHE A 68 -12.40 35.53 -12.74
N PHE A 69 -13.56 35.78 -13.33
CA PHE A 69 -13.86 36.74 -14.40
C PHE A 69 -13.47 36.30 -15.82
#